data_AF-A0A443L7W5-F1
#
_entry.id   AF-A0A443L7W5-F1
#
_cell.length_a   1.000
_cell.length_b   1.000
_cell.length_c   1.000
_cell.angle_alpha   90.00
_cell.angle_beta   90.00
_cell.angle_gamma   90.00
#
_symmetry.space_group_name_H-M   'P 1'
#
loop_
_entity.id
_entity.type
_entity.pdbx_description
1 polymer ?
#
loop_
_entity_poly.entity_id
_entity_poly.type
_entity_poly.pdbx_seq_one_letter_code
_entity_poly.pdbx_strand_id
1 'polypeptide(L)'
;MTIAPRYNFEAGTEIVVQGRDLLLRKVGSKGYELADPIGGQMSILGFSSFVELMKSGAVTIAPSQLLPEGSAKLRLGGLSVAAQLSDEQQIYGRFHYAVCRAIDELHRHRTIVEGDEEFRISIGTL
;
A
#
# COMPACT_ATOMS: atom_id res chain seq x y z
N MET A 1 -15.70 17.95 -25.43
CA MET A 1 -14.86 17.79 -24.24
C MET A 1 -15.12 16.42 -23.64
N THR A 2 -14.19 15.48 -23.78
CA THR A 2 -14.27 14.18 -23.12
C THR A 2 -13.72 14.34 -21.71
N ILE A 3 -14.60 14.44 -20.72
CA ILE A 3 -14.22 14.41 -19.31
C ILE A 3 -13.81 12.96 -19.02
N ALA A 4 -12.50 12.70 -18.95
CA ALA A 4 -11.99 11.41 -18.51
C ALA A 4 -12.01 11.38 -16.97
N PRO A 5 -12.66 10.39 -16.32
CA PRO A 5 -12.63 10.26 -14.88
C PRO A 5 -11.19 10.10 -14.38
N ARG A 6 -10.90 10.76 -13.25
CA ARG A 6 -9.63 10.66 -12.53
C ARG A 6 -9.89 9.87 -11.26
N TYR A 7 -9.22 8.74 -11.14
CA TYR A 7 -9.30 7.90 -9.96
C TYR A 7 -8.18 8.27 -9.00
N ASN A 8 -8.50 8.31 -7.72
CA ASN A 8 -7.51 8.56 -6.67
C ASN A 8 -6.95 7.21 -6.22
N PHE A 9 -5.69 6.97 -6.59
CA PHE A 9 -4.94 5.79 -6.17
C PHE A 9 -3.76 6.23 -5.33
N GLU A 10 -3.47 5.48 -4.28
CA GLU A 10 -2.29 5.70 -3.44
C GLU A 10 -1.00 5.35 -4.18
N ALA A 11 0.09 6.03 -3.85
CA ALA A 11 1.41 5.66 -4.34
C ALA A 11 1.71 4.19 -3.94
N GLY A 12 2.43 3.48 -4.79
CA GLY A 12 2.72 2.05 -4.66
C GLY A 12 1.56 1.12 -5.05
N THR A 13 0.43 1.61 -5.56
CA THR A 13 -0.61 0.73 -6.13
C THR A 13 -0.07 -0.01 -7.35
N GLU A 14 -0.24 -1.33 -7.37
CA GLU A 14 0.10 -2.18 -8.50
C GLU A 14 -0.98 -2.09 -9.59
N ILE A 15 -0.52 -1.78 -10.80
CA ILE A 15 -1.34 -1.63 -11.98
C ILE A 15 -0.72 -2.52 -13.06
N VAL A 16 -1.44 -3.56 -13.46
CA VAL A 16 -1.05 -4.41 -14.59
C VAL A 16 -1.63 -3.80 -15.85
N VAL A 17 -0.79 -3.40 -16.79
CA VAL A 17 -1.20 -2.86 -18.09
C VAL A 17 -0.71 -3.77 -19.19
N GLN A 18 -1.63 -4.40 -19.93
CA GLN A 18 -1.30 -5.33 -21.02
C GLN A 18 -0.30 -6.43 -20.60
N GLY A 19 -0.46 -6.96 -19.38
CA GLY A 19 0.40 -8.02 -18.82
C GLY A 19 1.76 -7.54 -18.30
N ARG A 20 1.98 -6.22 -18.18
CA ARG A 20 3.16 -5.65 -17.53
C ARG A 20 2.80 -5.13 -16.15
N ASP A 21 3.52 -5.59 -15.14
CA ASP A 21 3.37 -5.11 -13.77
C ASP A 21 4.04 -3.75 -13.62
N LEU A 22 3.27 -2.75 -13.23
CA LEU A 22 3.73 -1.39 -13.02
C LEU A 22 3.29 -0.88 -11.64
N LEU A 23 4.12 -0.04 -11.03
CA LEU A 23 3.82 0.59 -9.76
C LEU A 23 3.44 2.05 -9.98
N LEU A 24 2.29 2.45 -9.45
CA LEU A 24 1.91 3.86 -9.42
C LEU A 24 2.85 4.62 -8.50
N ARG A 25 3.54 5.62 -9.03
CA ARG A 25 4.36 6.53 -8.21
C ARG A 25 3.54 7.69 -7.68
N LYS A 26 2.77 8.34 -8.56
CA LYS A 26 1.87 9.44 -8.21
C LYS A 26 0.85 9.68 -9.31
N VAL A 27 -0.24 10.37 -8.94
CA VAL A 27 -1.20 10.92 -9.89
C VAL A 27 -0.75 12.34 -10.27
N GLY A 28 -0.36 12.53 -11.52
CA GLY A 28 0.10 13.81 -12.06
C GLY A 28 -0.99 14.60 -12.79
N SER A 29 -0.65 15.80 -13.29
CA SER A 29 -1.59 16.62 -14.06
C SER A 29 -1.91 16.05 -15.45
N LYS A 30 -1.03 15.21 -15.99
CA LYS A 30 -1.14 14.61 -17.33
C LYS A 30 -1.61 13.15 -17.32
N GLY A 31 -1.68 12.49 -16.17
CA GLY A 31 -2.02 11.07 -16.05
C GLY A 31 -1.40 10.40 -14.83
N TYR A 32 -1.40 9.07 -14.85
CA TYR A 32 -0.80 8.23 -13.83
C TYR A 32 0.68 8.02 -14.15
N GLU A 33 1.58 8.37 -13.23
CA GLU A 33 3.01 8.11 -13.37
C GLU A 33 3.32 6.72 -12.87
N LEU A 34 3.77 5.85 -13.77
CA LEU A 34 3.98 4.43 -13.53
C LEU A 34 5.48 4.12 -13.61
N ALA A 35 5.96 3.30 -12.69
CA ALA A 35 7.33 2.80 -12.64
C ALA A 35 7.35 1.30 -12.92
N ASP A 36 8.25 0.86 -13.80
CA ASP A 36 8.60 -0.55 -13.93
C ASP A 36 9.43 -0.97 -12.70
N PRO A 37 8.95 -1.93 -11.88
CA PRO A 37 9.66 -2.37 -10.68
C PRO A 37 10.99 -3.07 -10.97
N ILE A 38 11.18 -3.64 -12.17
CA ILE A 38 12.38 -4.39 -12.55
C ILE A 38 13.34 -3.48 -13.31
N GLY A 39 12.84 -2.79 -14.33
CA GLY A 39 13.65 -1.98 -15.24
C GLY A 39 13.89 -0.54 -14.79
N GLY A 40 13.15 -0.06 -13.78
CA GLY A 40 13.22 1.32 -13.30
C GLY A 40 12.73 2.37 -14.31
N GLN A 41 12.20 1.95 -15.46
CA GLN A 41 11.65 2.87 -16.45
C GLN A 41 10.39 3.55 -15.94
N MET A 42 10.29 4.85 -16.20
CA MET A 42 9.12 5.65 -15.89
C MET A 42 8.27 5.84 -17.14
N SER A 43 6.96 5.71 -17.00
CA SER A 43 5.99 5.99 -18.04
C SER A 43 4.82 6.80 -17.50
N ILE A 44 4.12 7.50 -18.39
CA ILE A 44 2.92 8.26 -18.04
C ILE A 44 1.76 7.67 -18.82
N LEU A 45 0.75 7.19 -18.09
CA LEU A 45 -0.50 6.71 -18.66
C LEU A 45 -1.57 7.80 -18.54
N GLY A 46 -1.92 8.40 -19.69
CA GLY A 46 -2.92 9.47 -19.75
C GLY A 46 -4.30 9.03 -19.26
N PHE A 47 -5.07 9.93 -18.67
CA PHE A 47 -6.38 9.60 -18.06
C PHE A 47 -7.37 8.98 -19.05
N SER A 48 -7.46 9.51 -20.27
CA SER A 48 -8.32 8.95 -21.32
C SER A 48 -7.86 7.55 -21.73
N SER A 49 -6.56 7.36 -21.94
CA SER A 49 -5.97 6.06 -22.28
C SER A 49 -6.21 5.03 -21.17
N PHE A 50 -6.05 5.42 -19.90
CA PHE A 50 -6.33 4.57 -18.75
C PHE A 50 -7.79 4.08 -18.77
N VAL A 51 -8.73 5.00 -19.01
CA VAL A 51 -10.17 4.66 -19.05
C VAL A 51 -10.49 3.72 -20.20
N GLU A 52 -9.91 3.93 -21.37
CA GLU A 52 -10.10 3.01 -22.50
C GLU A 52 -9.49 1.62 -22.24
N LEU A 53 -8.32 1.56 -21.59
CA LEU A 53 -7.71 0.29 -21.20
C LEU A 53 -8.49 -0.43 -20.09
N MET A 54 -9.09 0.31 -19.16
CA MET A 54 -10.01 -0.24 -18.15
C MET A 54 -11.25 -0.85 -18.82
N LYS A 55 -11.85 -0.14 -19.78
CA LYS A 55 -13.03 -0.64 -20.52
C LYS A 55 -12.73 -1.90 -21.33
N SER A 56 -11.53 -2.01 -21.89
CA SER A 56 -11.13 -3.19 -22.67
C SER A 56 -10.69 -4.37 -21.80
N GLY A 57 -10.60 -4.20 -20.48
CA GLY A 57 -10.05 -5.22 -19.58
C GLY A 57 -8.54 -5.41 -19.71
N ALA A 58 -7.85 -4.51 -20.41
CA ALA A 58 -6.39 -4.53 -20.55
C ALA A 58 -5.66 -3.96 -19.32
N VAL A 59 -6.39 -3.47 -18.33
CA VAL A 59 -5.89 -3.03 -17.02
C VAL A 59 -6.49 -3.87 -15.92
N THR A 60 -5.62 -4.42 -15.07
CA THR A 60 -6.00 -5.04 -13.81
C THR A 60 -5.36 -4.25 -12.68
N ILE A 61 -6.13 -3.94 -11.66
CA ILE A 61 -5.64 -3.28 -10.44
C ILE A 61 -5.65 -4.34 -9.37
N ALA A 62 -4.47 -4.72 -8.88
CA ALA A 62 -4.40 -5.67 -7.80
C ALA A 62 -4.90 -4.99 -6.51
N PRO A 63 -5.84 -5.60 -5.75
CA PRO A 63 -6.10 -5.14 -4.39
C PRO A 63 -4.78 -5.24 -3.61
N SER A 64 -4.56 -4.31 -2.68
CA SER A 64 -3.33 -4.25 -1.88
C SER A 64 -3.20 -5.44 -0.92
N GLN A 65 -2.96 -6.63 -1.45
CA GLN A 65 -2.61 -7.80 -0.67
C GLN A 65 -1.10 -7.80 -0.52
N LEU A 66 -0.66 -7.61 0.74
CA LEU A 66 0.72 -7.73 1.23
C LEU A 66 1.80 -7.41 0.17
N LEU A 67 1.91 -6.10 -0.05
CA LEU A 67 2.94 -5.38 -0.79
C LEU A 67 4.28 -6.13 -0.96
N PRO A 68 4.70 -6.43 -2.20
CA PRO A 68 6.10 -6.69 -2.53
C PRO A 68 6.98 -5.50 -2.08
N GLU A 69 8.21 -5.77 -1.65
CA GLU A 69 9.15 -4.77 -1.09
C GLU A 69 9.26 -3.46 -1.89
N GLY A 70 9.12 -3.53 -3.21
CA GLY A 70 9.16 -2.37 -4.12
C GLY A 70 8.03 -1.36 -3.89
N SER A 71 6.82 -1.81 -3.56
CA SER A 71 5.68 -0.92 -3.29
C SER A 71 5.79 -0.24 -1.92
N ALA A 72 6.35 -0.93 -0.93
CA ALA A 72 6.68 -0.35 0.37
C ALA A 72 7.77 0.73 0.22
N LYS A 73 8.83 0.47 -0.55
CA LYS A 73 9.92 1.43 -0.79
C LYS A 73 9.45 2.71 -1.50
N LEU A 74 8.52 2.58 -2.45
CA LEU A 74 7.89 3.72 -3.13
C LEU A 74 7.00 4.54 -2.19
N ARG A 75 6.18 3.87 -1.35
CA ARG A 75 5.34 4.55 -0.34
C ARG A 75 6.17 5.26 0.72
N LEU A 76 7.28 4.67 1.11
CA LEU A 76 8.23 5.24 2.06
C LEU A 76 9.11 6.33 1.43
N GLY A 77 8.92 6.67 0.15
CA GLY A 77 9.71 7.72 -0.53
C GLY A 77 11.20 7.41 -0.62
N GLY A 78 11.58 6.12 -0.60
CA GLY A 78 12.97 5.68 -0.60
C GLY A 78 13.56 5.43 0.79
N LEU A 79 12.82 5.66 1.87
CA LEU A 79 13.25 5.27 3.21
C LEU A 79 13.13 3.74 3.36
N SER A 80 14.20 3.10 3.83
CA SER A 80 14.29 1.65 3.99
C SER A 80 14.36 1.21 5.45
N VAL A 81 14.63 2.14 6.37
CA VAL A 81 14.71 1.85 7.81
C VAL A 81 13.98 2.92 8.61
N ALA A 82 13.35 2.52 9.72
CA ALA A 82 12.61 3.43 10.60
C ALA A 82 13.46 4.60 11.12
N ALA A 83 14.79 4.41 11.25
CA ALA A 83 15.73 5.45 11.67
C ALA A 83 15.85 6.63 10.69
N GLN A 84 15.33 6.50 9.46
CA GLN A 84 15.31 7.59 8.48
C GLN A 84 14.02 8.43 8.55
N LEU A 85 13.05 8.05 9.38
CA LEU A 85 11.84 8.84 9.64
C LEU A 85 12.14 10.00 10.59
N SER A 86 11.25 11.01 10.66
CA SER A 86 11.39 12.08 11.66
C SER A 86 11.27 11.51 13.08
N ASP A 87 11.87 12.18 14.07
CA ASP A 87 11.83 11.74 15.47
C ASP A 87 10.38 11.55 15.96
N GLU A 88 9.47 12.44 15.57
CA GLU A 88 8.05 12.34 15.88
C GLU A 88 7.41 11.06 15.30
N GLN A 89 7.69 10.75 14.03
CA GLN A 89 7.20 9.54 13.38
C GLN A 89 7.81 8.28 14.01
N GLN A 90 9.08 8.33 14.41
CA GLN A 90 9.72 7.21 15.11
C GLN A 90 9.09 6.98 16.49
N ILE A 91 8.79 8.04 17.24
CA ILE A 91 8.11 7.95 18.54
C ILE A 91 6.72 7.33 18.35
N TYR A 92 5.96 7.83 17.38
CA TYR A 92 4.63 7.31 17.07
C TYR A 92 4.68 5.84 16.67
N GLY A 93 5.62 5.45 15.80
CA GLY A 93 5.83 4.07 15.40
C GLY A 93 6.18 3.15 16.58
N ARG A 94 7.06 3.59 17.48
CA ARG A 94 7.42 2.82 18.69
C ARG A 94 6.23 2.64 19.62
N PHE A 95 5.41 3.67 19.79
CA PHE A 95 4.19 3.59 20.61
C PHE A 95 3.22 2.54 20.06
N HIS A 96 2.86 2.62 18.77
CA HIS A 96 1.96 1.66 18.14
C HIS A 96 2.51 0.24 18.17
N TYR A 97 3.81 0.08 17.93
CA TYR A 97 4.48 -1.21 18.03
C TYR A 97 4.34 -1.81 19.44
N ALA A 98 4.57 -1.00 20.48
CA ALA A 98 4.45 -1.45 21.87
C ALA A 98 3.01 -1.90 22.20
N VAL A 99 2.00 -1.17 21.73
CA VAL A 99 0.58 -1.54 21.90
C VAL A 99 0.28 -2.87 21.21
N CYS A 100 0.67 -3.03 19.94
CA CYS A 100 0.46 -4.28 19.21
C CYS A 100 1.17 -5.47 19.89
N ARG A 101 2.40 -5.26 20.40
CA ARG A 101 3.13 -6.29 21.16
C ARG A 101 2.46 -6.65 22.47
N ALA A 102 1.90 -5.69 23.20
CA ALA A 102 1.17 -5.96 24.44
C ALA A 102 -0.12 -6.75 24.17
N ILE A 103 -0.84 -6.40 23.11
CA ILE A 103 -2.04 -7.12 22.65
C ILE A 103 -1.70 -8.57 22.28
N ASP A 104 -0.63 -8.76 21.52
CA ASP A 104 -0.15 -10.09 21.11
C ASP A 104 0.26 -10.95 22.32
N GLU A 105 1.01 -10.38 23.26
CA GLU A 105 1.42 -11.09 24.49
C GLU A 105 0.21 -11.46 25.36
N LEU A 106 -0.77 -10.56 25.49
CA LEU A 106 -2.01 -10.83 26.22
C LEU A 106 -2.79 -11.97 25.57
N HIS A 107 -2.97 -11.92 24.25
CA HIS A 107 -3.65 -12.97 23.51
C HIS A 107 -2.94 -14.32 23.68
N ARG A 108 -1.61 -14.33 23.55
CA ARG A 108 -0.77 -15.51 23.74
C ARG A 108 -0.92 -16.08 25.15
N HIS A 109 -0.93 -15.23 26.16
CA HIS A 109 -1.09 -15.68 27.54
C HIS A 109 -2.46 -16.34 27.77
N ARG A 110 -3.55 -15.70 27.34
CA ARG A 110 -4.92 -16.22 27.47
C ARG A 110 -5.14 -17.53 26.71
N THR A 111 -4.69 -17.58 25.46
CA THR A 111 -4.91 -18.76 24.60
C THR A 111 -3.99 -19.93 24.92
N ILE A 112 -2.69 -19.66 25.16
CA ILE A 112 -1.69 -20.73 25.32
C ILE A 112 -1.51 -21.13 26.78
N VAL A 113 -1.39 -20.16 27.69
CA VAL A 113 -1.06 -20.44 29.10
C VAL A 113 -2.31 -20.79 29.89
N GLU A 114 -3.41 -20.07 29.67
CA GLU A 114 -4.67 -20.29 30.37
C GLU A 114 -5.63 -21.24 29.63
N GLY A 115 -5.34 -21.56 28.36
CA GLY A 115 -6.12 -22.52 27.57
C GLY A 115 -7.48 -22.00 27.09
N ASP A 116 -7.70 -20.69 27.10
CA ASP A 116 -8.92 -20.08 26.57
C ASP A 116 -8.78 -19.86 25.05
N GLU A 117 -9.02 -20.93 24.28
CA GLU A 117 -8.88 -20.94 22.82
C GLU A 117 -9.90 -20.04 22.11
N GLU A 118 -11.01 -19.69 22.77
CA GLU A 118 -12.04 -18.80 22.23
C GLU A 118 -11.77 -17.33 22.53
N PHE A 119 -10.70 -17.01 23.30
CA PHE A 119 -10.35 -15.64 23.64
C PHE A 119 -10.14 -14.78 22.39
N ARG A 120 -10.88 -13.68 22.28
CA ARG A 120 -10.75 -12.68 21.22
C ARG A 120 -10.54 -11.30 21.81
N ILE A 121 -9.55 -10.59 21.29
CA ILE A 121 -9.36 -9.18 21.60
C ILE A 121 -10.22 -8.37 20.62
N SER A 122 -11.17 -7.59 21.16
CA SER A 122 -11.92 -6.60 20.41
C SER A 122 -11.46 -5.21 20.82
N ILE A 123 -11.21 -4.35 19.83
CA ILE A 123 -11.02 -2.92 20.08
C ILE A 123 -12.42 -2.31 20.04
N GLY A 124 -12.96 -1.97 21.20
CA GLY A 124 -14.21 -1.21 21.28
C GLY A 124 -14.02 0.15 20.60
N THR A 125 -15.00 0.57 19.80
CA THR A 125 -15.07 1.95 19.31
C THR A 125 -15.18 2.90 20.50
N LEU A 126 -14.19 3.78 20.65
CA LEU A 126 -14.23 4.94 21.55
C LEU A 126 -15.15 6.02 20.99
#